data_AF-A0A1F9L765-F1
#
_entry.id   AF-A0A1F9L765-F1
#
_cell.length_a   1.000
_cell.length_b   1.000
_cell.length_c   1.000
_cell.angle_alpha   90.00
_cell.angle_beta   90.00
_cell.angle_gamma   90.00
#
_symmetry.space_group_name_H-M   'P 1'
#
loop_
_entity.id
_entity.type
_entity.pdbx_description
1 polymer ?
#
loop_
_entity_poly.entity_id
_entity_poly.type
_entity_poly.pdbx_seq_one_letter_code
_entity_poly.pdbx_strand_id
1 'polypeptide(L)' 'MAKEMQMSIKMEPELHAEFMAVAATTHTPAAQIVRQLIRSFIIRHETPNATTIAAMQAADRGEGTSFDSADALFKDLGI' A
#
# COMPACT_ATOMS: atom_id res chain seq x y z
N MET A 1 -4.52 22.82 -10.71
CA MET A 1 -4.24 23.02 -9.28
C MET A 1 -5.34 22.32 -8.50
N ALA A 2 -5.06 21.16 -7.89
CA ALA A 2 -6.07 20.48 -7.08
C ALA A 2 -6.30 21.29 -5.80
N LYS A 3 -7.57 21.48 -5.41
CA LYS A 3 -7.94 22.21 -4.19
C LYS A 3 -7.45 21.41 -2.98
N GLU A 4 -6.59 22.01 -2.16
CA GLU A 4 -6.17 21.41 -0.89
C GLU A 4 -7.39 21.31 0.04
N MET A 5 -7.55 20.16 0.70
CA MET A 5 -8.59 19.93 1.71
C MET A 5 -7.97 19.88 3.10
N GLN A 6 -8.61 20.55 4.06
CA GLN A 6 -8.25 20.50 5.47
C GLN A 6 -9.06 19.40 6.16
N MET A 7 -8.36 18.50 6.84
CA MET A 7 -8.97 17.49 7.70
C MET A 7 -8.69 17.86 9.17
N SER A 8 -9.73 17.87 10.00
CA SER A 8 -9.62 18.06 11.44
C SER A 8 -10.07 16.78 12.15
N ILE A 9 -9.24 16.27 13.06
CA ILE A 9 -9.48 15.04 13.81
C ILE A 9 -9.48 15.40 15.30
N LYS A 10 -10.53 14.99 16.02
CA LYS A 10 -10.53 14.99 17.48
C LYS A 10 -9.83 13.73 17.96
N MET A 11 -8.96 13.87 18.96
CA MET A 11 -8.22 12.76 19.56
C MET A 11 -8.05 13.00 21.06
N GLU A 12 -7.82 11.92 21.79
CA GLU A 12 -7.55 11.93 23.21
C GLU A 12 -6.26 12.73 23.49
N PRO A 13 -6.22 13.58 24.54
CA PRO A 13 -5.04 14.40 24.84
C PRO A 13 -3.75 13.59 25.05
N GLU A 14 -3.87 12.41 25.65
CA GLU A 14 -2.75 11.51 25.91
C GLU A 14 -2.17 10.94 24.61
N LEU A 15 -3.05 10.49 23.70
CA LEU A 15 -2.65 9.98 22.39
C LEU A 15 -2.00 11.06 21.54
N HIS A 16 -2.52 12.30 21.57
CA HIS A 16 -1.90 13.43 20.91
C HIS A 16 -0.49 13.72 21.45
N ALA A 17 -0.34 13.71 22.77
CA ALA A 17 0.95 13.98 23.41
C ALA A 17 2.00 12.91 23.04
N GLU A 18 1.61 11.64 23.09
CA GLU A 18 2.48 10.52 22.70
C GLU A 18 2.86 10.60 21.21
N PHE A 19 1.89 10.84 20.34
CA PHE A 19 2.14 10.99 18.90
C PHE A 19 3.11 12.15 18.62
N MET A 20 2.93 13.30 19.25
CA MET A 20 3.81 14.46 19.07
C MET A 20 5.21 14.21 19.62
N ALA A 21 5.35 13.49 20.73
CA ALA A 21 6.65 13.12 21.27
C ALA A 21 7.43 12.22 20.29
N VAL A 22 6.78 11.22 19.70
CA VAL A 22 7.40 10.34 18.69
C VAL A 22 7.66 11.09 17.36
N ALA A 23 6.76 11.97 16.94
CA ALA A 23 6.98 12.80 15.76
C ALA A 23 8.21 13.71 15.92
N ALA A 24 8.43 14.25 17.13
CA ALA A 24 9.59 15.08 17.44
C ALA A 24 10.93 14.31 17.33
N THR A 25 10.97 13.04 17.76
CA THR A 25 12.20 12.22 17.65
C THR A 25 12.53 11.84 16.21
N THR A 26 11.53 11.77 15.33
CA THR A 26 11.69 11.48 13.90
C THR A 26 11.91 12.73 13.04
N HIS A 27 11.92 13.92 13.65
CA HIS A 27 12.04 15.22 12.98
C HIS A 27 11.09 15.41 11.78
N THR A 28 9.97 14.68 11.77
CA THR A 28 9.00 14.67 10.68
C THR A 28 7.75 15.43 11.12
N PRO A 29 7.22 16.36 10.31
CA PRO A 29 5.98 17.06 10.67
C PRO A 29 4.83 16.07 10.90
N ALA A 30 4.07 16.26 11.98
CA ALA A 30 2.91 15.44 12.35
C ALA A 30 1.95 15.20 11.17
N ALA A 31 1.61 16.25 10.42
CA ALA A 31 0.74 16.14 9.24
C ALA A 31 1.33 15.25 8.13
N GLN A 32 2.66 15.21 8.00
CA GLN A 32 3.33 14.35 7.03
C GLN A 32 3.24 12.88 7.44
N ILE A 33 3.41 12.58 8.73
CA ILE A 33 3.24 11.23 9.27
C ILE A 33 1.79 10.76 9.04
N VAL A 34 0.80 11.60 9.36
CA VAL A 34 -0.62 11.28 9.11
C VAL A 34 -0.90 11.02 7.63
N ARG A 35 -0.35 11.83 6.71
CA ARG A 35 -0.49 11.58 5.26
C ARG A 35 0.12 10.25 4.83
N GLN A 36 1.29 9.89 5.39
CA GLN A 36 1.90 8.60 5.10
C GLN A 36 1.05 7.44 5.63
N LEU A 37 0.54 7.55 6.86
CA LEU A 37 -0.36 6.55 7.44
C LEU A 37 -1.64 6.36 6.61
N ILE A 38 -2.24 7.45 6.13
CA ILE A 38 -3.41 7.39 5.24
C ILE A 38 -3.05 6.65 3.94
N ARG A 39 -1.91 6.97 3.32
CA ARG A 39 -1.47 6.27 2.09
C ARG A 39 -1.23 4.79 2.35
N SER A 40 -0.55 4.45 3.44
CA SER A 40 -0.30 3.06 3.83
C SER A 40 -1.60 2.31 4.10
N PHE A 41 -2.58 2.96 4.72
CA PHE A 41 -3.91 2.40 4.92
C PHE A 41 -4.59 2.08 3.58
N ILE A 42 -4.63 3.06 2.65
CA ILE A 42 -5.21 2.84 1.31
C ILE A 42 -4.51 1.68 0.60
N ILE A 43 -3.17 1.69 0.53
CA ILE A 43 -2.39 0.65 -0.14
C ILE A 43 -2.69 -0.73 0.45
N ARG A 44 -2.74 -0.86 1.78
CA ARG A 44 -3.04 -2.12 2.45
C ARG A 44 -4.43 -2.66 2.13
N HIS A 45 -5.40 -1.76 1.96
CA HIS A 45 -6.79 -2.13 1.67
C HIS A 45 -7.10 -2.25 0.18
N GLU A 46 -6.27 -1.68 -0.70
CA GLU A 46 -6.33 -1.84 -2.15
C GLU A 46 -5.37 -2.91 -2.67
N THR A 47 -4.67 -3.65 -1.80
CA THR A 47 -3.83 -4.80 -2.18
C THR A 47 -4.54 -6.10 -1.81
N PRO A 48 -4.72 -7.07 -2.74
CA PRO A 48 -4.32 -7.01 -4.14
C PRO A 48 -5.12 -5.97 -4.92
N ASN A 49 -4.45 -5.21 -5.79
CA ASN A 49 -5.11 -4.23 -6.65
C ASN A 49 -5.97 -4.92 -7.70
N ALA A 50 -6.84 -4.17 -8.38
CA ALA A 50 -7.76 -4.72 -9.37
C ALA A 50 -7.06 -5.59 -10.44
N THR A 51 -5.87 -5.18 -10.90
CA THR A 51 -5.07 -5.94 -11.86
C THR A 51 -4.60 -7.28 -11.27
N THR A 52 -4.14 -7.28 -10.03
CA THR A 52 -3.69 -8.49 -9.33
C THR A 52 -4.86 -9.44 -9.08
N ILE A 53 -6.01 -8.91 -8.66
CA ILE A 53 -7.25 -9.68 -8.50
C ILE A 53 -7.65 -10.34 -9.82
N ALA A 54 -7.65 -9.58 -10.93
CA ALA A 54 -8.01 -10.10 -12.24
C ALA A 54 -7.03 -11.20 -12.71
N ALA A 55 -5.73 -11.03 -12.47
CA ALA A 55 -4.71 -12.03 -12.80
C ALA A 55 -4.87 -13.32 -11.97
N MET A 56 -5.15 -13.20 -10.66
CA MET A 56 -5.44 -14.35 -9.79
C MET A 56 -6.68 -15.11 -10.28
N GLN A 57 -7.76 -14.39 -10.60
CA GLN A 57 -8.98 -15.00 -11.12
C GLN A 57 -8.79 -15.67 -12.48
N ALA A 58 -7.93 -15.12 -13.35
CA ALA A 58 -7.57 -15.74 -14.62
C ALA A 58 -6.82 -17.06 -14.38
N ALA A 59 -5.83 -17.04 -13.49
CA ALA A 59 -5.09 -18.24 -13.10
C ALA A 59 -6.02 -19.32 -12.49
N ASP A 60 -6.98 -18.93 -11.63
CA ASP A 60 -7.97 -19.85 -11.04
C ASP A 60 -8.87 -20.51 -12.10
N ARG A 61 -9.11 -19.83 -13.22
CA ARG A 61 -9.84 -20.39 -14.38
C ARG A 61 -8.96 -21.24 -15.30
N GLY A 62 -7.67 -21.39 -14.98
CA GLY A 62 -6.69 -22.09 -15.80
C GLY A 62 -6.21 -21.28 -17.01
N GLU A 63 -6.44 -19.97 -17.02
CA GLU A 63 -5.90 -19.07 -18.05
C GLU A 63 -4.43 -18.78 -17.73
N GLY A 64 -3.54 -19.00 -18.71
CA GLY A 64 -2.11 -18.76 -18.57
C GLY A 64 -1.29 -19.78 -19.34
N THR A 65 0.03 -19.56 -19.37
CA THR A 65 0.97 -20.49 -20.00
C THR A 65 1.46 -21.49 -18.95
N SER A 66 1.18 -22.77 -19.18
CA SER A 66 1.83 -23.85 -18.43
C SER A 66 3.11 -24.25 -19.13
N PHE A 67 4.14 -24.59 -18.36
CA PHE A 67 5.42 -25.06 -18.87
C PHE A 67 5.72 -26.44 -18.32
N ASP A 68 6.32 -27.30 -19.16
CA ASP A 68 6.63 -28.69 -18.80
C ASP A 68 7.82 -28.80 -17.83
N SER A 69 8.57 -27.70 -17.63
CA SER A 69 9.69 -27.64 -16.68
C SER A 69 9.99 -26.21 -16.22
N ALA A 70 10.70 -26.08 -15.10
CA ALA A 70 11.20 -24.80 -14.62
C ALA A 70 12.18 -24.15 -15.62
N ASP A 71 13.02 -24.94 -16.29
CA ASP A 71 13.95 -24.43 -17.31
C ASP A 71 13.22 -23.78 -18.49
N ALA A 72 12.10 -24.36 -18.92
CA ALA A 72 11.27 -23.80 -19.98
C ALA A 72 10.60 -22.48 -19.56
N LEU A 73 10.15 -22.40 -18.30
CA LEU A 73 9.61 -21.17 -17.72
C LEU A 73 10.67 -20.06 -17.65
N PHE A 74 11.87 -20.34 -17.12
CA PHE A 74 12.92 -19.32 -17.00
C PHE A 74 13.38 -18.80 -18.37
N LYS A 75 13.50 -19.70 -19.34
CA LYS A 75 13.81 -19.33 -20.73
C LYS A 75 12.77 -18.36 -21.31
N ASP A 76 11.47 -18.57 -21.03
CA ASP A 76 10.39 -17.68 -21.49
C ASP A 76 10.40 -16.34 -20.76
N LEU A 77 10.66 -16.35 -19.44
CA LEU A 77 10.75 -15.14 -18.61
C LEU A 77 12.03 -14.31 -18.88
N GLY A 78 13.01 -14.87 -19.59
CA GLY A 78 14.25 -14.18 -19.93
C GLY A 78 15.16 -13.92 -18.73
N ILE A 79 15.04 -14.73 -17.67
CA ILE A 79 15.85 -14.67 -16.44
C ILE A 79 16.66 -15.95 -16.23
#